data_AF-F8L635-F1
#
_entry.id   AF-F8L635-F1
#
_cell.length_a   1.000
_cell.length_b   1.000
_cell.length_c   1.000
_cell.angle_alpha   90.00
_cell.angle_beta   90.00
_cell.angle_gamma   90.00
#
_symmetry.space_group_name_H-M   'P 1'
#
loop_
_entity.id
_entity.type
_entity.pdbx_description
1 polymer ?
#
loop_
_entity_poly.entity_id
_entity_poly.type
_entity_poly.pdbx_seq_one_letter_code
_entity_poly.pdbx_strand_id
1 'polypeptide(L)'
;MKLKFKSLIAFFVLSCALFADGPAVGNYVGDGKSPNIHFQLSTNSPNWQPYTIAHQAQGNIPYNTQSPDNNEWSAWNIYDDDNNYYGTFTLGANAYATWWKGYTAPQEKDPTSPYSIDNIQGTVSGGGYFISISGTPKGDDDTDPFPDEH
;
A
#
# COMPACT_ATOMS: atom_id res chain seq x y z
N MET A 1 -46.28 45.22 8.83
CA MET A 1 -46.04 43.76 9.01
C MET A 1 -44.54 43.56 9.18
N LYS A 2 -44.06 43.24 10.40
CA LYS A 2 -42.62 43.14 10.72
C LYS A 2 -42.14 41.69 10.49
N LEU A 3 -41.36 41.44 9.44
CA LEU A 3 -40.71 40.14 9.23
C LEU A 3 -39.47 40.02 10.12
N LYS A 4 -39.46 39.02 11.01
CA LYS A 4 -38.29 38.68 11.83
C LYS A 4 -37.46 37.63 11.09
N PHE A 5 -36.25 37.99 10.67
CA PHE A 5 -35.24 37.04 10.20
C PHE A 5 -34.65 36.30 11.40
N LYS A 6 -34.85 34.99 11.46
CA LYS A 6 -34.12 34.10 12.38
C LYS A 6 -32.86 33.64 11.66
N SER A 7 -31.71 34.17 12.09
CA SER A 7 -30.40 33.72 11.63
C SER A 7 -30.11 32.34 12.23
N LEU A 8 -29.91 31.34 11.37
CA LEU A 8 -29.51 30.00 11.76
C LEU A 8 -27.99 29.91 11.59
N ILE A 9 -27.26 29.93 12.70
CA ILE A 9 -25.80 29.71 12.70
C ILE A 9 -25.57 28.22 12.50
N ALA A 10 -25.07 27.84 11.32
CA ALA A 10 -24.61 26.49 11.05
C ALA A 10 -23.21 26.31 11.68
N PHE A 11 -23.13 25.53 12.76
CA PHE A 11 -21.88 25.09 13.36
C PHE A 11 -21.34 23.92 12.51
N PHE A 12 -20.37 24.19 11.64
CA PHE A 12 -19.67 23.14 10.89
C PHE A 12 -18.55 22.59 11.78
N VAL A 13 -18.84 21.52 12.51
CA VAL A 13 -17.80 20.76 13.22
C VAL A 13 -17.10 19.89 12.18
N LEU A 14 -15.98 20.37 11.65
CA LEU A 14 -15.10 19.58 10.80
C LEU A 14 -14.26 18.69 11.72
N SER A 15 -14.73 17.46 11.99
CA SER A 15 -13.96 16.45 12.72
C SER A 15 -12.86 15.87 11.81
N CYS A 16 -11.70 16.52 11.78
CA CYS A 16 -10.49 15.93 11.21
C CYS A 16 -9.74 15.17 12.31
N ALA A 17 -9.96 13.86 12.41
CA ALA A 17 -9.01 12.87 12.94
C ALA A 17 -9.62 11.45 12.85
N LEU A 18 -9.72 10.92 11.63
CA LEU A 18 -9.78 9.46 11.46
C LEU A 18 -8.33 8.96 11.56
N PHE A 19 -7.87 8.72 12.79
CA PHE A 19 -6.73 7.83 12.96
C PHE A 19 -7.20 6.45 12.50
N ALA A 20 -6.51 5.87 11.51
CA ALA A 20 -6.69 4.47 11.19
C ALA A 20 -6.35 3.68 12.47
N ASP A 21 -7.36 3.06 13.09
CA ASP A 21 -7.24 2.39 14.38
C ASP A 21 -6.65 0.98 14.17
N GLY A 22 -5.45 0.91 13.58
CA GLY A 22 -4.80 -0.34 13.22
C GLY A 22 -3.54 -0.17 12.35
N PRO A 23 -2.78 -1.25 12.16
CA PRO A 23 -1.60 -1.28 11.30
C PRO A 23 -1.93 -0.89 9.86
N ALA A 24 -1.07 -0.10 9.24
CA ALA A 24 -1.26 0.44 7.90
C ALA A 24 0.02 0.36 7.04
N VAL A 25 -0.19 0.30 5.73
CA VAL A 25 0.87 0.28 4.71
C VAL A 25 0.65 1.42 3.71
N GLY A 26 1.73 2.09 3.31
CA GLY A 26 1.73 3.10 2.26
C GLY A 26 2.54 2.66 1.04
N ASN A 27 2.02 2.94 -0.15
CA ASN A 27 2.70 2.65 -1.42
C ASN A 27 3.47 3.87 -1.91
N TYR A 28 4.80 3.78 -1.90
CA TYR A 28 5.75 4.78 -2.40
C TYR A 28 6.75 4.14 -3.37
N VAL A 29 6.35 3.07 -4.07
CA VAL A 29 7.18 2.43 -5.10
C VAL A 29 7.02 3.21 -6.40
N GLY A 30 8.15 3.52 -7.05
CA GLY A 30 8.20 4.36 -8.25
C GLY A 30 7.94 5.84 -7.96
N ASP A 31 7.62 6.60 -9.01
CA ASP A 31 7.34 8.04 -8.96
C ASP A 31 5.87 8.40 -9.26
N GLY A 32 5.05 7.37 -9.54
CA GLY A 32 3.62 7.50 -9.82
C GLY A 32 3.28 7.92 -11.24
N LYS A 33 4.24 7.95 -12.17
CA LYS A 33 4.00 8.35 -13.56
C LYS A 33 4.07 7.16 -14.51
N SER A 34 5.20 6.47 -14.57
CA SER A 34 5.40 5.31 -15.45
C SER A 34 6.45 4.38 -14.84
N PRO A 35 6.07 3.18 -14.35
CA PRO A 35 4.73 2.63 -14.28
C PRO A 35 4.01 3.16 -13.03
N ASN A 36 2.69 3.28 -13.10
CA ASN A 36 1.89 3.54 -11.91
C ASN A 36 1.69 2.22 -11.15
N ILE A 37 2.34 2.10 -9.99
CA ILE A 37 2.41 0.86 -9.22
C ILE A 37 1.26 0.73 -8.22
N HIS A 38 0.71 -0.47 -8.11
CA HIS A 38 -0.36 -0.86 -7.20
C HIS A 38 0.06 -2.06 -6.35
N PHE A 39 -0.40 -2.07 -5.09
CA PHE A 39 -0.31 -3.24 -4.23
C PHE A 39 -1.66 -3.93 -4.14
N GLN A 40 -1.74 -5.19 -4.52
CA GLN A 40 -2.93 -6.00 -4.38
C GLN A 40 -2.75 -7.00 -3.23
N LEU A 41 -3.62 -6.93 -2.22
CA LEU A 41 -3.65 -7.93 -1.15
C LEU A 41 -4.00 -9.30 -1.75
N SER A 42 -3.06 -10.24 -1.72
CA SER A 42 -3.22 -11.55 -2.37
C SER A 42 -3.71 -12.61 -1.37
N THR A 43 -3.00 -12.79 -0.27
CA THR A 43 -3.35 -13.76 0.79
C THR A 43 -2.94 -13.23 2.16
N ASN A 44 -3.66 -13.59 3.20
CA ASN A 44 -3.40 -13.14 4.57
C ASN A 44 -3.99 -14.12 5.60
N SER A 45 -3.37 -14.22 6.78
CA SER A 45 -3.88 -15.09 7.85
C SER A 45 -5.22 -14.66 8.47
N PRO A 46 -5.59 -13.37 8.53
CA PRO A 46 -6.89 -12.93 9.01
C PRO A 46 -8.07 -13.15 8.05
N ASN A 47 -7.83 -13.70 6.85
CA ASN A 47 -8.83 -13.97 5.80
C ASN A 47 -9.63 -12.73 5.34
N TRP A 48 -9.01 -11.55 5.31
CA TRP A 48 -9.61 -10.37 4.70
C TRP A 48 -9.77 -10.55 3.19
N GLN A 49 -10.79 -9.91 2.62
CA GLN A 49 -11.00 -9.89 1.17
C GLN A 49 -9.86 -9.12 0.48
N PRO A 50 -9.44 -9.53 -0.74
CA PRO A 50 -8.50 -8.78 -1.55
C PRO A 50 -8.94 -7.33 -1.81
N TYR A 51 -7.99 -6.40 -1.83
CA TYR A 51 -8.17 -5.03 -2.29
C TYR A 51 -6.83 -4.46 -2.78
N THR A 52 -6.90 -3.28 -3.38
CA THR A 52 -5.76 -2.62 -4.01
C THR A 52 -5.42 -1.30 -3.32
N ILE A 53 -4.12 -1.00 -3.21
CA ILE A 53 -3.57 0.27 -2.76
C ILE A 53 -2.79 0.88 -3.92
N ALA A 54 -3.30 1.98 -4.47
CA ALA A 54 -2.66 2.71 -5.55
C ALA A 54 -1.38 3.44 -5.09
N HIS A 55 -0.56 3.91 -6.04
CA HIS A 55 0.60 4.74 -5.73
C HIS A 55 0.22 5.96 -4.88
N GLN A 56 1.06 6.29 -3.89
CA GLN A 56 0.84 7.32 -2.86
C GLN A 56 -0.42 7.15 -1.99
N ALA A 57 -1.16 6.05 -2.14
CA ALA A 57 -2.26 5.71 -1.26
C ALA A 57 -1.76 4.92 -0.04
N GLN A 58 -2.63 4.87 0.97
CA GLN A 58 -2.44 4.07 2.17
C GLN A 58 -3.63 3.10 2.30
N GLY A 59 -3.37 1.94 2.88
CA GLY A 59 -4.38 0.97 3.23
C GLY A 59 -4.05 0.30 4.55
N ASN A 60 -5.03 -0.37 5.13
CA ASN A 60 -4.81 -1.15 6.34
C ASN A 60 -3.92 -2.35 6.03
N ILE A 61 -3.33 -2.96 7.06
CA ILE A 61 -2.77 -4.30 6.98
C ILE A 61 -3.74 -5.23 7.70
N PRO A 62 -4.16 -6.36 7.09
CA PRO A 62 -5.02 -7.31 7.77
C PRO A 62 -4.42 -7.77 9.10
N TYR A 63 -5.23 -7.69 10.15
CA TYR A 63 -4.91 -8.23 11.47
C TYR A 63 -6.19 -8.69 12.18
N ASN A 64 -6.06 -9.50 13.22
CA ASN A 64 -7.17 -10.00 14.00
C ASN A 64 -7.52 -9.05 15.16
N THR A 65 -8.59 -8.27 15.02
CA THR A 65 -9.06 -7.34 16.06
C THR A 65 -9.58 -8.04 17.32
N GLN A 66 -9.97 -9.32 17.24
CA GLN A 66 -10.41 -10.12 18.39
C GLN A 66 -9.23 -10.76 19.13
N SER A 67 -8.03 -10.75 18.55
CA SER A 67 -6.80 -11.27 19.16
C SER A 67 -5.65 -10.31 18.85
N PRO A 68 -5.63 -9.13 19.48
CA PRO A 68 -4.78 -8.00 19.10
C PRO A 68 -3.28 -8.27 19.22
N ASP A 69 -2.88 -9.22 20.08
CA ASP A 69 -1.49 -9.62 20.29
C ASP A 69 -1.00 -10.67 19.26
N ASN A 70 -1.90 -11.26 18.47
CA ASN A 70 -1.51 -12.27 17.49
C ASN A 70 -0.74 -11.62 16.35
N ASN A 71 0.42 -12.22 16.03
CA ASN A 71 1.20 -11.83 14.88
C ASN A 71 0.61 -12.44 13.62
N GLU A 72 -0.01 -11.58 12.81
CA GLU A 72 -0.62 -11.93 11.55
C GLU A 72 0.33 -11.62 10.40
N TRP A 73 0.03 -12.15 9.22
CA TRP A 73 0.77 -11.88 7.99
C TRP A 73 -0.16 -11.58 6.83
N SER A 74 0.35 -10.80 5.88
CA SER A 74 -0.32 -10.50 4.62
C SER A 74 0.71 -10.43 3.50
N ALA A 75 0.40 -11.04 2.37
CA ALA A 75 1.18 -10.97 1.14
C ALA A 75 0.49 -10.03 0.15
N TRP A 76 1.29 -9.24 -0.55
CA TRP A 76 0.87 -8.19 -1.44
C TRP A 76 1.59 -8.34 -2.76
N ASN A 77 0.83 -8.59 -3.82
CA ASN A 77 1.36 -8.61 -5.17
C ASN A 77 1.53 -7.18 -5.67
N ILE A 78 2.60 -6.94 -6.41
CA ILE A 78 2.91 -5.64 -6.99
C ILE A 78 2.60 -5.70 -8.48
N TYR A 79 1.72 -4.82 -8.95
CA TYR A 79 1.35 -4.70 -10.35
C TYR A 79 1.44 -3.25 -10.82
N ASP A 80 1.54 -3.02 -12.13
CA ASP A 80 1.24 -1.73 -12.74
C ASP A 80 -0.18 -1.69 -13.34
N ASP A 81 -0.54 -0.57 -13.97
CA ASP A 81 -1.82 -0.39 -14.68
C ASP A 81 -2.00 -1.35 -15.87
N ASP A 82 -0.91 -1.89 -16.42
CA ASP A 82 -0.88 -2.84 -17.54
C ASP A 82 -0.96 -4.31 -17.08
N ASN A 83 -1.11 -4.56 -15.77
CA ASN A 83 -1.06 -5.87 -15.10
C ASN A 83 0.28 -6.59 -15.22
N ASN A 84 1.38 -5.88 -15.43
CA ASN A 84 2.72 -6.46 -15.32
C ASN A 84 3.01 -6.78 -13.85
N TYR A 85 3.49 -7.99 -13.58
CA TYR A 85 3.73 -8.48 -12.22
C TYR A 85 5.17 -8.25 -11.78
N TYR A 86 5.37 -7.47 -10.72
CA TYR A 86 6.68 -7.10 -10.20
C TYR A 86 7.10 -7.90 -8.96
N GLY A 87 6.35 -8.93 -8.57
CA GLY A 87 6.66 -9.77 -7.42
C GLY A 87 5.69 -9.59 -6.25
N THR A 88 6.00 -10.26 -5.14
CA THR A 88 5.20 -10.21 -3.91
C THR A 88 6.06 -9.74 -2.75
N PHE A 89 5.55 -8.79 -1.96
CA PHE A 89 6.11 -8.54 -0.63
C PHE A 89 5.19 -9.08 0.46
N THR A 90 5.79 -9.42 1.59
CA THR A 90 5.06 -9.91 2.77
C THR A 90 5.31 -8.97 3.94
N LEU A 91 4.21 -8.60 4.61
CA LEU A 91 4.22 -7.86 5.86
C LEU A 91 3.74 -8.74 7.00
N GLY A 92 4.19 -8.43 8.20
CA GLY A 92 3.53 -8.87 9.41
C GLY A 92 2.98 -7.68 10.18
N ALA A 93 1.89 -7.94 10.91
CA ALA A 93 1.28 -6.95 11.76
C ALA A 93 0.54 -7.58 12.94
N ASN A 94 0.35 -6.78 13.97
CA ASN A 94 -0.61 -7.01 15.05
C ASN A 94 -1.24 -5.66 15.42
N ALA A 95 -2.00 -5.58 16.51
CA ALA A 95 -2.65 -4.33 16.89
C ALA A 95 -1.67 -3.21 17.32
N TYR A 96 -0.37 -3.50 17.48
CA TYR A 96 0.62 -2.58 18.05
C TYR A 96 1.81 -2.27 17.13
N ALA A 97 2.04 -3.10 16.12
CA ALA A 97 3.24 -3.02 15.30
C ALA A 97 3.04 -3.60 13.91
N THR A 98 3.89 -3.11 13.00
CA THR A 98 4.07 -3.58 11.63
C THR A 98 5.53 -3.91 11.41
N TRP A 99 5.82 -4.89 10.54
CA TRP A 99 7.19 -5.22 10.17
C TRP A 99 7.29 -5.78 8.76
N TRP A 100 8.42 -5.50 8.13
CA TRP A 100 8.80 -6.06 6.84
C TRP A 100 9.23 -7.53 7.01
N LYS A 101 8.61 -8.46 6.28
CA LYS A 101 9.04 -9.88 6.28
C LYS A 101 9.93 -10.21 5.10
N GLY A 102 9.73 -9.56 3.96
CA GLY A 102 10.56 -9.74 2.78
C GLY A 102 9.83 -9.49 1.48
N TYR A 103 10.58 -9.57 0.40
CA TYR A 103 10.09 -9.49 -0.97
C TYR A 103 10.62 -10.69 -1.75
N THR A 104 9.79 -11.20 -2.64
CA THR A 104 10.12 -12.26 -3.59
C THR A 104 9.84 -11.71 -4.97
N ALA A 105 10.91 -11.47 -5.73
CA ALA A 105 10.80 -11.16 -7.15
C ALA A 105 10.09 -12.30 -7.88
N PRO A 106 9.47 -12.02 -9.05
CA PRO A 106 8.99 -13.09 -9.92
C PRO A 106 10.13 -14.09 -10.19
N GLN A 107 9.81 -15.39 -10.24
CA GLN A 107 10.84 -16.43 -10.42
C GLN A 107 11.68 -16.14 -11.67
N GLU A 108 13.00 -16.01 -11.51
CA GLU A 108 14.01 -15.88 -12.58
C GLU A 108 13.94 -16.97 -13.67
N LYS A 109 13.15 -18.02 -13.47
CA LYS A 109 12.98 -19.13 -14.42
C LYS A 109 12.05 -18.83 -15.57
N ASP A 110 11.37 -17.69 -15.56
CA ASP A 110 10.66 -17.22 -16.74
C ASP A 110 11.42 -16.04 -17.37
N PRO A 111 12.15 -16.26 -18.47
CA PRO A 111 12.77 -15.17 -19.22
C PRO A 111 11.74 -14.18 -19.82
N THR A 112 10.43 -14.42 -19.63
CA THR A 112 9.36 -13.47 -19.98
C THR A 112 8.76 -12.73 -18.78
N SER A 113 9.34 -12.82 -17.59
CA SER A 113 8.93 -12.00 -16.42
C SER A 113 10.02 -11.00 -16.04
N PRO A 114 10.28 -9.99 -16.90
CA PRO A 114 11.37 -9.04 -16.68
C PRO A 114 11.14 -8.05 -15.53
N TYR A 115 9.91 -8.00 -15.04
CA TYR A 115 9.48 -6.97 -14.12
C TYR A 115 9.89 -7.31 -12.70
N SER A 116 10.52 -6.35 -12.03
CA SER A 116 10.87 -6.48 -10.61
C SER A 116 10.96 -5.11 -9.94
N ILE A 117 10.95 -5.08 -8.62
CA ILE A 117 11.26 -3.88 -7.86
C ILE A 117 12.69 -3.98 -7.31
N ASP A 118 13.56 -3.12 -7.83
CA ASP A 118 14.90 -2.91 -7.30
C ASP A 118 14.87 -2.14 -5.98
N ASN A 119 15.78 -2.51 -5.08
CA ASN A 119 15.97 -1.85 -3.78
C ASN A 119 14.68 -1.71 -2.96
N ILE A 120 13.78 -2.70 -3.09
CA ILE A 120 12.53 -2.67 -2.33
C ILE A 120 12.80 -2.76 -0.84
N GLN A 121 12.15 -1.88 -0.08
CA GLN A 121 12.31 -1.75 1.36
C GLN A 121 11.00 -1.37 2.02
N GLY A 122 10.80 -1.87 3.24
CA GLY A 122 9.75 -1.43 4.14
C GLY A 122 10.32 -0.59 5.29
N THR A 123 9.88 0.66 5.42
CA THR A 123 10.31 1.57 6.49
C THR A 123 9.19 1.78 7.48
N VAL A 124 9.40 1.31 8.72
CA VAL A 124 8.42 1.45 9.81
C VAL A 124 8.53 2.85 10.42
N SER A 125 7.39 3.52 10.62
CA SER A 125 7.29 4.83 11.27
C SER A 125 5.97 4.96 12.04
N GLY A 126 5.62 6.16 12.48
CA GLY A 126 4.36 6.41 13.21
C GLY A 126 4.24 5.61 14.51
N GLY A 127 5.34 5.39 15.23
CA GLY A 127 5.35 4.61 16.46
C GLY A 127 5.21 3.09 16.29
N GLY A 128 5.39 2.57 15.06
CA GLY A 128 5.36 1.13 14.77
C GLY A 128 4.16 0.69 13.93
N TYR A 129 3.13 1.52 13.82
CA TYR A 129 1.84 1.17 13.22
C TYR A 129 1.78 1.40 11.72
N PHE A 130 2.73 2.14 11.16
CA PHE A 130 2.75 2.45 9.74
C PHE A 130 4.04 1.96 9.10
N ILE A 131 3.93 1.31 7.94
CA ILE A 131 5.07 0.92 7.12
C ILE A 131 4.93 1.47 5.70
N SER A 132 5.90 2.27 5.26
CA SER A 132 5.99 2.72 3.87
C SER A 132 6.80 1.72 3.06
N ILE A 133 6.29 1.30 1.91
CA ILE A 133 7.03 0.46 0.96
C ILE A 133 7.52 1.34 -0.18
N SER A 134 8.81 1.28 -0.46
CA SER A 134 9.46 2.02 -1.55
C SER A 134 10.40 1.13 -2.32
N GLY A 135 10.70 1.50 -3.57
CA GLY A 135 11.61 0.80 -4.45
C GLY A 135 11.49 1.35 -5.88
N THR A 136 12.33 0.87 -6.78
CA THR A 136 12.37 1.32 -8.17
C THR A 136 11.89 0.20 -9.10
N PRO A 137 10.79 0.40 -9.85
CA PRO A 137 10.37 -0.56 -10.86
C PRO A 137 11.46 -0.76 -11.93
N LYS A 138 11.64 -2.00 -12.36
CA LYS A 138 12.50 -2.45 -13.46
C LYS A 138 11.68 -3.27 -14.45
N GLY A 139 12.03 -3.20 -15.73
CA GLY A 139 11.36 -3.89 -16.83
C GLY A 139 12.34 -4.56 -17.81
N ASP A 140 11.82 -4.93 -18.98
CA ASP A 140 12.45 -5.81 -19.98
C ASP A 140 13.71 -5.24 -20.68
N ASP A 141 13.90 -3.92 -20.67
CA ASP A 141 15.04 -3.28 -21.32
C ASP A 141 16.05 -2.76 -20.30
N ASP A 142 17.24 -3.37 -20.28
CA ASP A 142 18.38 -3.01 -19.44
C ASP A 142 19.03 -1.65 -19.85
N THR A 143 18.39 -0.88 -20.74
CA THR A 143 18.95 0.34 -21.36
C THR A 143 18.17 1.64 -21.15
N ASP A 144 16.93 1.62 -20.67
CA ASP A 144 16.22 2.84 -20.24
C ASP A 144 15.02 2.44 -19.39
N PRO A 145 14.79 3.01 -18.19
CA PRO A 145 13.77 2.48 -17.29
C PRO A 145 12.37 2.55 -17.89
N PHE A 146 12.05 3.52 -18.76
CA PHE A 146 10.80 3.62 -19.51
C PHE A 146 11.06 4.43 -20.79
N PRO A 147 10.51 4.05 -21.96
CA PRO A 147 10.66 4.85 -23.18
C PRO A 147 10.04 6.24 -22.96
N ASP A 148 10.77 7.30 -23.32
CA ASP A 148 10.26 8.66 -23.38
C ASP A 148 8.97 8.66 -24.23
N GLU A 149 7.86 9.11 -23.63
CA GLU A 149 6.54 9.15 -24.26
C GLU A 149 6.59 9.86 -25.63
N HIS A 150 6.18 9.15 -26.68
CA HIS A 150 5.84 9.71 -28.00
C HIS A 150 4.36 10.04 -28.09
#